data_AF-A0A962NCF0-F1
#
_entry.id   AF-A0A962NCF0-F1
#
_cell.length_a   1.000
_cell.length_b   1.000
_cell.length_c   1.000
_cell.angle_alpha   90.00
_cell.angle_beta   90.00
_cell.angle_gamma   90.00
#
_symmetry.space_group_name_H-M   'P 1'
#
loop_
_entity.id
_entity.type
_entity.pdbx_description
1 polymer ?
#
loop_
_entity_poly.entity_id
_entity_poly.type
_entity_poly.pdbx_seq_one_letter_code
_entity_poly.pdbx_strand_id
1 'polypeptide(L)'
;TNNTNVDEVAPMICFPMQNPPSSTLYMVGGVTYHDNAAKTIFDGVSLPAVPNNRTGCETDLDRALDAIANHASVAPFISRQLIQKFTTSNPSPAYIQRVASVFNNNGSGVRGDLAAVVSAVLMDPEARNNPIGNFGKLREPVLRMTAGWRALNVIMGQPEPSGNSVGNISMTLGFNGDFEQRPLSAPTVFNFFEPDFQAPGPIEAAGLYSPEFQILTETTITRMNNTIRSRLVDYYVGSNNPPATRPLVQYADLVAMITPATSTTYGQLIDELNLRLLYGTMPGSMRTTLLTMLNNQSTPTTDANRIDRIRQLLRVILFSPHFAVQK
;
A
#
# COMPACT_ATOMS: atom_id res chain seq x y z
N THR A 1 18.16 -32.01 7.02
CA THR A 1 18.43 -31.02 8.09
C THR A 1 17.60 -29.80 7.77
N ASN A 2 16.48 -29.62 8.47
CA ASN A 2 15.59 -28.47 8.27
C ASN A 2 16.33 -27.20 8.67
N ASN A 3 16.70 -26.40 7.67
CA ASN A 3 17.28 -25.08 7.83
C ASN A 3 16.19 -24.04 8.20
N THR A 4 15.42 -24.33 9.25
CA THR A 4 14.48 -23.37 9.84
C THR A 4 15.26 -22.54 10.84
N ASN A 5 16.21 -21.73 10.35
CA ASN A 5 16.89 -20.75 11.17
C ASN A 5 15.93 -19.56 11.39
N VAL A 6 14.93 -19.78 12.26
CA VAL A 6 13.95 -18.76 12.67
C VAL A 6 14.63 -17.51 13.24
N ASP A 7 15.89 -17.64 13.68
CA ASP A 7 16.74 -16.57 14.18
C ASP A 7 17.29 -15.63 13.09
N GLU A 8 17.23 -15.98 11.79
CA GLU A 8 17.73 -15.09 10.71
C GLU A 8 16.73 -14.01 10.27
N VAL A 9 15.46 -14.11 10.69
CA VAL A 9 14.37 -13.26 10.16
C VAL A 9 13.67 -12.45 11.25
N ALA A 10 13.92 -12.71 12.53
CA ALA A 10 13.34 -11.90 13.59
C ALA A 10 14.11 -10.56 13.71
N PRO A 11 13.42 -9.41 13.60
CA PRO A 11 14.07 -8.11 13.79
C PRO A 11 14.46 -7.92 15.25
N MET A 12 15.54 -7.17 15.49
CA MET A 12 15.99 -6.79 16.84
C MET A 12 16.33 -7.99 17.75
N ILE A 13 16.99 -9.03 17.25
CA ILE A 13 17.50 -10.14 18.08
C ILE A 13 18.89 -9.81 18.63
N CYS A 14 19.13 -10.20 19.88
CA CYS A 14 20.46 -10.27 20.47
C CYS A 14 21.23 -11.49 19.92
N PHE A 15 22.13 -11.28 18.96
CA PHE A 15 22.95 -12.36 18.41
C PHE A 15 24.05 -12.82 19.39
N PRO A 16 24.25 -14.13 19.58
CA PRO A 16 25.44 -14.64 20.23
C PRO A 16 26.68 -14.41 19.35
N MET A 17 27.86 -14.22 19.96
CA MET A 17 29.12 -14.16 19.20
C MET A 17 29.34 -15.46 18.39
N GLN A 18 29.30 -15.39 17.06
CA GLN A 18 29.88 -16.43 16.20
C GLN A 18 31.32 -16.03 15.82
N ASN A 19 32.30 -16.85 16.16
CA ASN A 19 33.66 -16.73 15.64
C ASN A 19 33.82 -17.61 14.38
N PRO A 20 34.70 -17.24 13.41
CA PRO A 20 34.87 -18.00 12.17
C PRO A 20 35.37 -19.45 12.41
N PRO A 21 35.20 -20.35 11.43
CA PRO A 21 35.08 -21.81 11.62
C PRO A 21 36.32 -22.58 12.13
N SER A 22 37.41 -21.90 12.48
CA SER A 22 38.68 -22.54 12.87
C SER A 22 39.05 -22.40 14.34
N SER A 23 38.15 -21.91 15.20
CA SER A 23 38.39 -21.87 16.65
C SER A 23 37.42 -22.79 17.40
N THR A 24 37.97 -23.79 18.09
CA THR A 24 37.30 -24.75 18.98
C THR A 24 36.83 -24.10 20.30
N LEU A 25 36.28 -22.89 20.21
CA LEU A 25 35.68 -22.17 21.32
C LEU A 25 34.34 -21.63 20.84
N TYR A 26 33.30 -22.46 20.94
CA TYR A 26 32.01 -21.88 21.32
C TYR A 26 32.29 -21.16 22.64
N MET A 27 32.05 -19.85 22.74
CA MET A 27 31.93 -19.23 24.05
C MET A 27 30.67 -19.82 24.68
N VAL A 28 30.83 -20.97 25.32
CA VAL A 28 29.90 -21.56 26.29
C VAL A 28 29.85 -20.56 27.45
N GLY A 29 29.13 -19.45 27.25
CA GLY A 29 29.21 -18.29 28.15
C GLY A 29 28.29 -17.13 27.80
N GLY A 30 27.64 -17.11 26.64
CA GLY A 30 26.55 -16.15 26.37
C GLY A 30 26.97 -14.70 26.11
N VAL A 31 28.26 -14.40 26.02
CA VAL A 31 28.78 -13.03 25.80
C VAL A 31 28.19 -12.42 24.52
N THR A 32 27.61 -11.22 24.64
CA THR A 32 27.08 -10.40 23.52
C THR A 32 27.97 -9.18 23.30
N TYR A 33 28.02 -8.60 22.07
CA TYR A 33 28.61 -7.26 21.83
C TYR A 33 27.70 -6.12 22.34
N HIS A 34 26.73 -6.44 23.20
CA HIS A 34 25.83 -5.49 23.82
C HIS A 34 26.59 -4.70 24.89
N ASP A 35 26.36 -3.39 24.94
CA ASP A 35 26.82 -2.60 26.09
C ASP A 35 25.96 -2.99 27.30
N ASN A 36 26.55 -3.66 28.29
CA ASN A 36 25.82 -4.14 29.46
C ASN A 36 25.83 -3.15 30.64
N ALA A 37 26.52 -2.01 30.51
CA ALA A 37 26.58 -1.01 31.56
C ALA A 37 25.23 -0.30 31.74
N ALA A 38 25.07 0.37 32.88
CA ALA A 38 23.91 1.23 33.09
C ALA A 38 23.96 2.41 32.12
N LYS A 39 22.79 2.80 31.60
CA LYS A 39 22.67 3.87 30.59
C LYS A 39 21.56 4.83 30.97
N THR A 40 21.71 6.07 30.53
CA THR A 40 20.63 7.06 30.58
C THR A 40 20.24 7.39 29.14
N ILE A 41 18.98 7.19 28.81
CA ILE A 41 18.42 7.52 27.49
C ILE A 41 17.67 8.86 27.57
N PHE A 42 16.81 9.15 26.60
CA PHE A 42 16.01 10.38 26.58
C PHE A 42 15.17 10.56 27.86
N ASP A 43 14.83 11.81 28.16
CA ASP A 43 14.05 12.23 29.34
C ASP A 43 14.61 11.74 30.69
N GLY A 44 15.90 11.39 30.75
CA GLY A 44 16.54 10.91 31.96
C GLY A 44 16.13 9.49 32.37
N VAL A 45 15.50 8.72 31.47
CA VAL A 45 15.16 7.32 31.74
C VAL A 45 16.45 6.53 31.94
N SER A 46 16.59 5.91 33.11
CA SER A 46 17.75 5.10 33.47
C SER A 46 17.48 3.63 33.20
N LEU A 47 18.32 3.03 32.36
CA LEU A 47 18.39 1.59 32.13
C LEU A 47 19.48 1.00 33.04
N PRO A 48 19.14 0.12 34.01
CA PRO A 48 20.15 -0.52 34.86
C PRO A 48 21.08 -1.42 34.07
N ALA A 49 22.30 -1.62 34.57
CA ALA A 49 23.22 -2.61 34.02
C ALA A 49 22.58 -4.01 34.01
N VAL A 50 22.91 -4.80 33.00
CA VAL A 50 22.40 -6.16 32.80
C VAL A 50 23.54 -7.18 32.78
N PRO A 51 23.30 -8.46 33.08
CA PRO A 51 24.31 -9.50 32.88
C PRO A 51 24.75 -9.57 31.41
N ASN A 52 26.02 -9.90 31.17
CA ASN A 52 26.53 -10.14 29.82
C ASN A 52 26.12 -11.53 29.32
N ASN A 53 24.83 -11.67 29.03
CA ASN A 53 24.24 -12.84 28.41
C ASN A 53 23.05 -12.44 27.52
N ARG A 54 22.55 -13.38 26.71
CA ARG A 54 21.40 -13.17 25.81
C ARG A 54 20.18 -12.59 26.54
N THR A 55 19.81 -13.17 27.68
CA THR A 55 18.66 -12.71 28.48
C THR A 55 18.83 -11.27 28.99
N GLY A 56 20.05 -10.90 29.41
CA GLY A 56 20.37 -9.53 29.82
C GLY A 56 20.24 -8.54 28.68
N CYS A 57 20.76 -8.88 27.49
CA CYS A 57 20.59 -8.09 26.28
C CYS A 57 19.11 -7.92 25.88
N GLU A 58 18.34 -9.01 25.85
CA GLU A 58 16.90 -8.98 25.55
C GLU A 58 16.14 -8.11 26.56
N THR A 59 16.46 -8.23 27.86
CA THR A 59 15.87 -7.39 28.91
C THR A 59 16.18 -5.91 28.71
N ASP A 60 17.42 -5.56 28.32
CA ASP A 60 17.81 -4.16 28.10
C ASP A 60 17.14 -3.58 26.85
N LEU A 61 17.01 -4.38 25.78
CA LEU A 61 16.27 -4.03 24.58
C LEU A 61 14.78 -3.79 24.89
N ASP A 62 14.14 -4.70 25.62
CA ASP A 62 12.72 -4.56 26.01
C ASP A 62 12.49 -3.28 26.80
N ARG A 63 13.36 -2.97 27.77
CA ARG A 63 13.26 -1.72 28.54
C ARG A 63 13.44 -0.47 27.67
N ALA A 64 14.36 -0.50 26.71
CA ALA A 64 14.56 0.60 25.78
C ALA A 64 13.33 0.80 24.87
N LEU A 65 12.77 -0.30 24.34
CA LEU A 65 11.57 -0.28 23.52
C LEU A 65 10.34 0.19 24.31
N ASP A 66 10.18 -0.25 25.56
CA ASP A 66 9.12 0.20 26.46
C ASP A 66 9.24 1.70 26.73
N ALA A 67 10.45 2.20 27.00
CA ALA A 67 10.67 3.62 27.19
C ALA A 67 10.29 4.42 25.93
N ILE A 68 10.66 3.93 24.74
CA ILE A 68 10.30 4.56 23.47
C ILE A 68 8.79 4.54 23.28
N ALA A 69 8.15 3.37 23.39
CA ALA A 69 6.71 3.22 23.19
C ALA A 69 5.87 4.09 24.15
N ASN A 70 6.37 4.31 25.37
CA ASN A 70 5.72 5.16 26.37
C ASN A 70 6.06 6.65 26.24
N HIS A 71 7.02 7.03 25.40
CA HIS A 71 7.35 8.43 25.18
C HIS A 71 6.17 9.20 24.57
N ALA A 72 5.97 10.44 25.03
CA ALA A 72 4.79 11.25 24.68
C ALA A 72 4.70 11.55 23.17
N SER A 73 5.83 11.60 22.46
CA SER A 73 5.85 11.86 21.01
C SER A 73 5.43 10.66 20.15
N VAL A 74 5.46 9.42 20.68
CA VAL A 74 5.20 8.23 19.85
C VAL A 74 3.75 8.17 19.40
N ALA A 75 2.80 8.49 20.27
CA ALA A 75 1.39 8.46 19.93
C ALA A 75 1.03 9.39 18.75
N PRO A 76 1.35 10.70 18.76
CA PRO A 76 1.08 11.57 17.61
C PRO A 76 1.93 11.19 16.39
N PHE A 77 3.18 10.75 16.57
CA PHE A 77 4.04 10.33 15.47
C PHE A 77 3.44 9.14 14.70
N ILE A 78 3.16 8.03 15.38
CA ILE A 78 2.57 6.84 14.77
C ILE A 78 1.17 7.13 14.22
N SER A 79 0.36 7.93 14.92
CA SER A 79 -0.97 8.31 14.44
C SER A 79 -0.90 9.02 13.10
N ARG A 80 -0.02 10.02 12.95
CA ARG A 80 0.17 10.71 11.65
C ARG A 80 0.54 9.71 10.55
N GLN A 81 1.49 8.81 10.81
CA GLN A 81 1.94 7.82 9.83
C GLN A 81 0.80 6.89 9.38
N LEU A 82 0.04 6.35 10.33
CA LEU A 82 -1.08 5.46 10.03
C LEU A 82 -2.16 6.20 9.24
N ILE A 83 -2.50 7.42 9.64
CA ILE A 83 -3.47 8.24 8.91
C ILE A 83 -3.01 8.48 7.46
N GLN A 84 -1.73 8.80 7.24
CA GLN A 84 -1.15 8.95 5.91
C GLN A 84 -1.17 7.66 5.09
N LYS A 85 -0.99 6.50 5.72
CA LYS A 85 -1.06 5.22 5.01
C LYS A 85 -2.48 4.83 4.64
N PHE A 86 -3.47 5.11 5.48
CA PHE A 86 -4.83 4.64 5.28
C PHE A 86 -5.77 5.63 4.60
N THR A 87 -5.62 6.94 4.84
CA THR A 87 -6.67 7.92 4.51
C THR A 87 -6.14 9.09 3.68
N THR A 88 -5.37 10.01 4.27
CA THR A 88 -4.92 11.25 3.61
C THR A 88 -3.47 11.61 3.94
N SER A 89 -2.75 12.18 2.96
CA SER A 89 -1.38 12.66 3.16
C SER A 89 -1.30 13.87 4.11
N ASN A 90 -2.39 14.62 4.27
CA ASN A 90 -2.43 15.91 4.97
C ASN A 90 -3.54 15.95 6.03
N PRO A 91 -3.48 15.12 7.09
CA PRO A 91 -4.50 15.13 8.13
C PRO A 91 -4.43 16.36 9.01
N SER A 92 -5.58 16.81 9.51
CA SER A 92 -5.59 17.92 10.47
C SER A 92 -4.92 17.55 11.80
N PRO A 93 -4.38 18.54 12.54
CA PRO A 93 -3.87 18.31 13.89
C PRO A 93 -4.92 17.67 14.83
N ALA A 94 -6.19 18.02 14.65
CA ALA A 94 -7.28 17.47 15.46
C ALA A 94 -7.51 15.98 15.17
N TYR A 95 -7.38 15.54 13.92
CA TYR A 95 -7.47 14.13 13.55
C TYR A 95 -6.29 13.33 14.15
N ILE A 96 -5.07 13.84 14.02
CA ILE A 96 -3.89 13.23 14.67
C ILE A 96 -4.11 13.11 16.18
N GLN A 97 -4.63 14.14 16.84
CA GLN A 97 -4.85 14.14 18.28
C GLN A 97 -5.89 13.11 18.73
N ARG A 98 -6.99 12.94 17.98
CA ARG A 98 -8.03 11.94 18.31
C ARG A 98 -7.48 10.52 18.23
N VAL A 99 -6.75 10.20 17.15
CA VAL A 99 -6.12 8.88 17.00
C VAL A 99 -5.02 8.66 18.04
N ALA A 100 -4.21 9.68 18.34
CA ALA A 100 -3.18 9.60 19.37
C ALA A 100 -3.76 9.36 20.77
N SER A 101 -4.94 9.90 21.05
CA SER A 101 -5.65 9.66 22.31
C SER A 101 -6.07 8.19 22.44
N VAL A 102 -6.55 7.58 21.35
CA VAL A 102 -6.86 6.14 21.30
C VAL A 102 -5.60 5.28 21.40
N PHE A 103 -4.50 5.70 20.76
CA PHE A 103 -3.21 5.03 20.93
C PHE A 103 -2.77 5.06 22.39
N ASN A 104 -2.96 6.19 23.09
CA ASN A 104 -2.61 6.31 24.50
C ASN A 104 -3.48 5.42 25.40
N ASN A 105 -4.76 5.27 25.05
CA ASN A 105 -5.73 4.47 25.79
C ASN A 105 -6.91 4.08 24.88
N ASN A 106 -7.09 2.79 24.63
CA ASN A 106 -8.17 2.25 23.80
C ASN A 106 -9.57 2.29 24.45
N GLY A 107 -9.73 2.94 25.60
CA GLY A 107 -10.95 2.95 26.42
C GLY A 107 -10.94 1.91 27.54
N SER A 108 -9.98 0.98 27.53
CA SER A 108 -9.78 -0.07 28.54
C SER A 108 -8.44 0.06 29.27
N GLY A 109 -7.75 1.20 29.14
CA GLY A 109 -6.44 1.45 29.74
C GLY A 109 -5.28 0.80 28.99
N VAL A 110 -5.49 0.25 27.79
CA VAL A 110 -4.43 -0.38 26.99
C VAL A 110 -3.86 0.63 26.02
N ARG A 111 -2.54 0.85 26.11
CA ARG A 111 -1.76 1.66 25.18
C ARG A 111 -1.35 0.84 23.97
N GLY A 112 -1.37 1.43 22.78
CA GLY A 112 -0.84 0.83 21.56
C GLY A 112 -1.70 -0.29 20.95
N ASP A 113 -2.98 -0.39 21.32
CA ASP A 113 -3.92 -1.32 20.68
C ASP A 113 -4.14 -0.93 19.21
N LEU A 114 -3.44 -1.62 18.29
CA LEU A 114 -3.48 -1.32 16.87
C LEU A 114 -4.85 -1.55 16.24
N ALA A 115 -5.67 -2.47 16.77
CA ALA A 115 -7.02 -2.68 16.25
C ALA A 115 -7.90 -1.46 16.57
N ALA A 116 -7.83 -0.96 17.81
CA ALA A 116 -8.52 0.26 18.21
C ALA A 116 -8.00 1.49 17.44
N VAL A 117 -6.69 1.61 17.26
CA VAL A 117 -6.06 2.73 16.53
C VAL A 117 -6.46 2.74 15.07
N VAL A 118 -6.38 1.61 14.36
CA VAL A 118 -6.79 1.53 12.94
C VAL A 118 -8.29 1.80 12.79
N SER A 119 -9.11 1.32 13.72
CA SER A 119 -10.54 1.66 13.75
C SER A 119 -10.75 3.18 13.89
N ALA A 120 -10.04 3.82 14.83
CA ALA A 120 -10.11 5.26 15.03
C ALA A 120 -9.66 6.06 13.79
N VAL A 121 -8.64 5.59 13.06
CA VAL A 121 -8.23 6.16 11.76
C VAL A 121 -9.38 6.05 10.75
N LEU A 122 -9.88 4.84 10.48
CA LEU A 122 -10.83 4.64 9.39
C LEU A 122 -12.24 5.20 9.68
N MET A 123 -12.60 5.36 10.96
CA MET A 123 -13.92 5.83 11.38
C MET A 123 -13.94 7.31 11.78
N ASP A 124 -12.80 8.00 11.70
CA ASP A 124 -12.74 9.42 12.01
C ASP A 124 -13.66 10.25 11.09
N PRO A 125 -14.34 11.29 11.61
CA PRO A 125 -15.18 12.16 10.78
C PRO A 125 -14.44 12.77 9.58
N GLU A 126 -13.15 13.11 9.71
CA GLU A 126 -12.37 13.65 8.60
C GLU A 126 -12.15 12.63 7.48
N ALA A 127 -12.10 11.34 7.81
CA ALA A 127 -11.98 10.24 6.85
C ALA A 127 -13.31 9.78 6.25
N ARG A 128 -14.43 10.01 6.95
CA ARG A 128 -15.76 9.48 6.58
C ARG A 128 -16.65 10.49 5.88
N ASN A 129 -16.46 11.77 6.16
CA ASN A 129 -17.28 12.84 5.57
C ASN A 129 -16.81 13.19 4.17
N ASN A 130 -17.66 13.89 3.40
CA ASN A 130 -17.27 14.37 2.09
C ASN A 130 -16.02 15.25 2.21
N PRO A 131 -14.96 14.95 1.44
CA PRO A 131 -13.68 15.63 1.57
C PRO A 131 -13.79 17.11 1.27
N ILE A 132 -13.31 17.95 2.19
CA ILE A 132 -13.22 19.41 2.03
C ILE A 132 -11.76 19.78 1.75
N GLY A 133 -11.50 20.58 0.72
CA GLY A 133 -10.14 21.07 0.40
C GLY A 133 -9.19 19.98 -0.09
N ASN A 134 -7.96 19.95 0.44
CA ASN A 134 -6.84 19.12 -0.02
C ASN A 134 -6.83 17.70 0.58
N PHE A 135 -8.01 17.15 0.91
CA PHE A 135 -8.13 15.81 1.48
C PHE A 135 -7.90 14.71 0.44
N GLY A 136 -7.30 13.63 0.91
CA GLY A 136 -6.96 12.44 0.13
C GLY A 136 -5.46 12.19 0.05
N LYS A 137 -5.09 11.20 -0.75
CA LYS A 137 -3.69 10.88 -1.06
C LYS A 137 -3.59 10.19 -2.41
N LEU A 138 -2.38 10.11 -2.93
CA LEU A 138 -2.11 9.31 -4.11
C LEU A 138 -2.10 7.83 -3.72
N ARG A 139 -2.76 6.96 -4.51
CA ARG A 139 -2.67 5.51 -4.32
C ARG A 139 -1.24 5.07 -4.62
N GLU A 140 -0.64 4.39 -3.65
CA GLU A 140 0.65 3.73 -3.84
C GLU A 140 0.59 2.77 -5.04
N PRO A 141 1.66 2.63 -5.84
CA PRO A 141 1.66 1.83 -7.07
C PRO A 141 1.05 0.43 -6.93
N VAL A 142 1.42 -0.32 -5.89
CA VAL A 142 0.89 -1.67 -5.63
C VAL A 142 -0.58 -1.62 -5.19
N LEU A 143 -0.94 -0.61 -4.39
CA LEU A 143 -2.32 -0.41 -3.94
C LEU A 143 -3.24 0.02 -5.09
N ARG A 144 -2.74 0.75 -6.08
CA ARG A 144 -3.50 1.12 -7.28
C ARG A 144 -3.88 -0.11 -8.11
N MET A 145 -2.96 -1.05 -8.29
CA MET A 145 -3.25 -2.31 -8.99
C MET A 145 -4.24 -3.18 -8.20
N THR A 146 -4.00 -3.39 -6.90
CA THR A 146 -4.87 -4.23 -6.08
C THR A 146 -6.26 -3.62 -5.85
N ALA A 147 -6.39 -2.29 -5.84
CA ALA A 147 -7.69 -1.61 -5.88
C ALA A 147 -8.46 -1.94 -7.16
N GLY A 148 -7.80 -1.91 -8.32
CA GLY A 148 -8.41 -2.32 -9.59
C GLY A 148 -8.86 -3.78 -9.58
N TRP A 149 -8.05 -4.69 -9.02
CA TRP A 149 -8.41 -6.10 -8.93
C TRP A 149 -9.64 -6.34 -8.06
N ARG A 150 -9.72 -5.68 -6.90
CA ARG A 150 -10.89 -5.72 -6.03
C ARG A 150 -12.13 -5.17 -6.73
N ALA A 151 -11.99 -4.03 -7.42
CA ALA A 151 -13.09 -3.39 -8.13
C ALA A 151 -13.65 -4.22 -9.30
N LEU A 152 -12.80 -5.02 -9.95
CA LEU A 152 -13.17 -5.81 -11.14
C LEU A 152 -13.37 -7.30 -10.85
N ASN A 153 -13.40 -7.72 -9.58
CA ASN A 153 -13.56 -9.11 -9.18
C ASN A 153 -12.62 -10.06 -9.95
N VAL A 154 -11.36 -9.67 -10.05
CA VAL A 154 -10.35 -10.43 -10.79
C VAL A 154 -10.18 -11.81 -10.16
N ILE A 155 -10.26 -12.84 -11.00
CA ILE A 155 -10.08 -14.22 -10.57
C ILE A 155 -8.61 -14.59 -10.55
N MET A 156 -8.24 -15.49 -9.63
CA MET A 156 -6.89 -16.04 -9.56
C MET A 156 -6.55 -16.85 -10.82
N GLY A 157 -5.29 -16.80 -11.22
CA GLY A 157 -4.74 -17.77 -12.15
C GLY A 157 -4.43 -19.10 -11.47
N GLN A 158 -4.13 -20.13 -12.25
CA GLN A 158 -3.63 -21.41 -11.78
C GLN A 158 -2.20 -21.29 -11.22
N PRO A 159 -1.78 -22.16 -10.27
CA PRO A 159 -0.39 -22.26 -9.86
C PRO A 159 0.52 -22.60 -11.05
N GLU A 160 1.71 -22.00 -11.10
CA GLU A 160 2.69 -22.23 -12.17
C GLU A 160 3.28 -23.66 -12.11
N PRO A 161 3.10 -24.49 -13.15
CA PRO A 161 3.65 -25.85 -13.17
C PRO A 161 5.17 -25.90 -13.43
N SER A 162 5.78 -24.86 -14.01
CA SER A 162 7.22 -24.77 -14.26
C SER A 162 7.79 -23.45 -13.73
N GLY A 163 8.88 -23.52 -12.97
CA GLY A 163 9.44 -22.41 -12.19
C GLY A 163 10.00 -21.22 -12.98
N ASN A 164 9.75 -21.12 -14.29
CA ASN A 164 10.31 -20.08 -15.15
C ASN A 164 9.21 -19.25 -15.84
N SER A 165 8.61 -18.34 -15.06
CA SER A 165 8.21 -16.98 -15.48
C SER A 165 7.05 -16.75 -16.46
N VAL A 166 5.80 -17.19 -16.17
CA VAL A 166 4.61 -16.63 -16.86
C VAL A 166 3.36 -16.42 -15.96
N GLY A 167 3.48 -15.82 -14.77
CA GLY A 167 2.29 -15.59 -13.92
C GLY A 167 2.55 -14.63 -12.76
N ASN A 168 3.80 -14.65 -12.29
CA ASN A 168 4.32 -13.70 -11.32
C ASN A 168 4.24 -12.26 -11.84
N ILE A 169 3.99 -11.35 -10.91
CA ILE A 169 4.15 -9.92 -11.13
C ILE A 169 5.56 -9.58 -10.70
N SER A 170 6.37 -9.14 -11.66
CA SER A 170 7.72 -8.67 -11.34
C SER A 170 7.60 -7.40 -10.51
N MET A 171 8.07 -7.46 -9.28
CA MET A 171 8.10 -6.33 -8.35
C MET A 171 9.56 -5.92 -8.13
N THR A 172 10.25 -5.59 -9.22
CA THR A 172 11.65 -5.17 -9.19
C THR A 172 11.76 -3.74 -8.65
N LEU A 173 12.83 -3.45 -7.90
CA LEU A 173 13.16 -2.10 -7.43
C LEU A 173 14.28 -1.51 -8.31
N GLY A 174 14.33 -0.18 -8.44
CA GLY A 174 15.39 0.54 -9.13
C GLY A 174 15.09 0.78 -10.61
N PHE A 175 16.11 1.07 -11.43
CA PHE A 175 15.95 1.64 -12.77
C PHE A 175 14.99 0.89 -13.74
N ASN A 176 14.69 -0.38 -13.51
CA ASN A 176 13.75 -1.19 -14.31
C ASN A 176 12.50 -1.63 -13.53
N GLY A 177 12.19 -0.97 -12.41
CA GLY A 177 11.00 -1.23 -11.61
C GLY A 177 9.73 -0.71 -12.29
N ASP A 178 8.67 -1.51 -12.23
CA ASP A 178 7.33 -1.12 -12.69
C ASP A 178 6.58 -0.33 -11.63
N PHE A 179 6.81 -0.64 -10.35
CA PHE A 179 6.06 -0.10 -9.22
C PHE A 179 6.94 0.65 -8.21
N GLU A 180 8.27 0.51 -8.27
CA GLU A 180 9.21 0.98 -7.23
C GLU A 180 8.82 0.54 -5.80
N GLN A 181 8.06 -0.54 -5.71
CA GLN A 181 7.55 -1.11 -4.48
C GLN A 181 7.51 -2.63 -4.59
N ARG A 182 7.99 -3.30 -3.55
CA ARG A 182 8.01 -4.75 -3.45
C ARG A 182 7.60 -5.17 -2.03
N PRO A 183 6.52 -5.94 -1.84
CA PRO A 183 6.09 -6.39 -0.53
C PRO A 183 7.25 -6.98 0.29
N LEU A 184 7.34 -6.57 1.56
CA LEU A 184 8.37 -7.01 2.50
C LEU A 184 9.81 -6.70 2.05
N SER A 185 10.01 -5.68 1.20
CA SER A 185 11.33 -5.29 0.70
C SER A 185 11.47 -3.79 0.61
N ALA A 186 11.10 -3.09 1.69
CA ALA A 186 11.41 -1.68 1.82
C ALA A 186 12.93 -1.46 1.73
N PRO A 187 13.40 -0.46 0.96
CA PRO A 187 14.83 -0.19 0.81
C PRO A 187 15.46 0.44 2.05
N THR A 188 14.65 1.01 2.95
CA THR A 188 15.10 1.70 4.16
C THR A 188 14.14 1.43 5.33
N VAL A 189 14.55 1.83 6.54
CA VAL A 189 13.70 1.85 7.73
C VAL A 189 12.52 2.85 7.63
N PHE A 190 12.57 3.78 6.68
CA PHE A 190 11.51 4.76 6.39
C PHE A 190 10.51 4.27 5.34
N ASN A 191 10.57 2.97 4.97
CA ASN A 191 9.75 2.37 3.93
C ASN A 191 10.20 2.79 2.50
N PHE A 192 9.32 2.71 1.50
CA PHE A 192 9.62 3.09 0.10
C PHE A 192 9.73 4.60 -0.14
N PHE A 193 9.20 5.42 0.76
CA PHE A 193 9.16 6.87 0.64
C PHE A 193 9.01 7.51 2.02
N GLU A 194 9.52 8.73 2.14
CA GLU A 194 9.56 9.55 3.34
C GLU A 194 8.16 10.13 3.65
N PRO A 195 7.67 9.98 4.89
CA PRO A 195 6.35 10.47 5.29
C PRO A 195 6.14 12.00 5.26
N ASP A 196 7.24 12.74 5.18
CA ASP A 196 7.31 14.19 5.14
C ASP A 196 7.73 14.72 3.76
N PHE A 197 7.91 13.83 2.77
CA PHE A 197 8.21 14.25 1.40
C PHE A 197 7.11 15.17 0.85
N GLN A 198 7.54 16.27 0.25
CA GLN A 198 6.72 17.25 -0.45
C GLN A 198 7.20 17.30 -1.91
N ALA A 199 6.29 17.05 -2.85
CA ALA A 199 6.63 17.14 -4.26
C ALA A 199 6.92 18.62 -4.61
N PRO A 200 8.06 18.91 -5.26
CA PRO A 200 8.40 20.27 -5.65
C PRO A 200 7.31 20.93 -6.51
N GLY A 201 7.13 22.24 -6.32
CA GLY A 201 6.13 23.02 -7.04
C GLY A 201 4.90 23.35 -6.19
N PRO A 202 3.66 23.29 -6.72
CA PRO A 202 2.47 23.77 -6.01
C PRO A 202 2.17 23.08 -4.68
N ILE A 203 2.56 21.81 -4.51
CA ILE A 203 2.34 21.04 -3.28
C ILE A 203 3.25 21.57 -2.16
N GLU A 204 4.56 21.61 -2.42
CA GLU A 204 5.56 22.16 -1.48
C GLU A 204 5.30 23.65 -1.19
N ALA A 205 4.95 24.46 -2.21
CA ALA A 205 4.62 25.87 -2.03
C ALA A 205 3.39 26.09 -1.13
N ALA A 206 2.48 25.11 -1.06
CA ALA A 206 1.33 25.11 -0.17
C ALA A 206 1.64 24.48 1.21
N GLY A 207 2.87 24.02 1.45
CA GLY A 207 3.28 23.33 2.68
C GLY A 207 2.61 21.97 2.87
N LEU A 208 2.18 21.32 1.78
CA LEU A 208 1.48 20.05 1.81
C LEU A 208 2.44 18.88 1.62
N TYR A 209 2.13 17.77 2.28
CA TYR A 209 2.82 16.50 2.13
C TYR A 209 2.25 15.70 0.98
N SER A 210 3.12 15.00 0.26
CA SER A 210 2.75 14.10 -0.82
C SER A 210 3.69 12.88 -0.88
N PRO A 211 3.75 12.05 0.18
CA PRO A 211 4.79 11.02 0.34
C PRO A 211 4.96 10.09 -0.86
N GLU A 212 3.85 9.60 -1.41
CA GLU A 212 3.83 8.65 -2.51
C GLU A 212 4.41 9.21 -3.82
N PHE A 213 4.51 10.54 -3.96
CA PHE A 213 5.10 11.16 -5.14
C PHE A 213 6.62 10.94 -5.23
N GLN A 214 7.31 10.62 -4.13
CA GLN A 214 8.76 10.41 -4.14
C GLN A 214 9.21 9.26 -5.05
N ILE A 215 8.34 8.26 -5.23
CA ILE A 215 8.58 7.09 -6.09
C ILE A 215 7.83 7.16 -7.43
N LEU A 216 7.07 8.23 -7.67
CA LEU A 216 6.27 8.44 -8.87
C LEU A 216 6.89 9.52 -9.76
N THR A 217 7.74 9.05 -10.66
CA THR A 217 8.38 9.83 -11.73
C THR A 217 7.65 9.58 -13.06
N GLU A 218 7.95 10.37 -14.08
CA GLU A 218 7.39 10.17 -15.43
C GLU A 218 7.63 8.74 -15.96
N THR A 219 8.83 8.21 -15.72
CA THR A 219 9.23 6.86 -16.11
C THR A 219 8.42 5.81 -15.36
N THR A 220 8.32 5.92 -14.02
CA THR A 220 7.67 4.90 -13.20
C THR A 220 6.16 4.93 -13.38
N ILE A 221 5.54 6.10 -13.56
CA ILE A 221 4.11 6.21 -13.92
C ILE A 221 3.82 5.50 -15.25
N THR A 222 4.68 5.68 -16.26
CA THR A 222 4.50 5.06 -17.57
C THR A 222 4.56 3.54 -17.48
N ARG A 223 5.57 2.99 -16.78
CA ARG A 223 5.72 1.55 -16.61
C ARG A 223 4.61 0.94 -15.76
N MET A 224 4.31 1.56 -14.61
CA MET A 224 3.19 1.16 -13.77
C MET A 224 1.89 1.09 -14.58
N ASN A 225 1.59 2.11 -15.38
CA ASN A 225 0.39 2.14 -16.21
C ASN A 225 0.40 1.03 -17.28
N ASN A 226 1.54 0.73 -17.90
CA ASN A 226 1.65 -0.39 -18.83
C ASN A 226 1.36 -1.74 -18.16
N THR A 227 1.85 -1.93 -16.93
CA THR A 227 1.59 -3.14 -16.15
C THR A 227 0.14 -3.21 -15.69
N ILE A 228 -0.44 -2.11 -15.20
CA ILE A 228 -1.88 -1.99 -14.87
C ILE A 228 -2.74 -2.33 -16.09
N ARG A 229 -2.46 -1.75 -17.26
CA ARG A 229 -3.20 -2.06 -18.51
C ARG A 229 -3.12 -3.55 -18.82
N SER A 230 -1.92 -4.12 -18.79
CA SER A 230 -1.74 -5.53 -19.11
C SER A 230 -2.59 -6.41 -18.18
N ARG A 231 -2.62 -6.11 -16.87
CA ARG A 231 -3.25 -6.96 -15.85
C ARG A 231 -4.74 -6.70 -15.60
N LEU A 232 -5.23 -5.51 -15.91
CA LEU A 232 -6.62 -5.09 -15.63
C LEU A 232 -7.44 -4.79 -16.89
N VAL A 233 -6.81 -4.76 -18.06
CA VAL A 233 -7.49 -4.45 -19.34
C VAL A 233 -7.28 -5.56 -20.36
N ASP A 234 -6.02 -5.96 -20.57
CA ASP A 234 -5.66 -6.89 -21.65
C ASP A 234 -5.81 -8.37 -21.24
N TYR A 235 -5.66 -8.70 -19.95
CA TYR A 235 -5.81 -10.07 -19.45
C TYR A 235 -7.21 -10.30 -18.87
N TYR A 236 -8.04 -10.97 -19.67
CA TYR A 236 -9.42 -11.29 -19.33
C TYR A 236 -9.80 -12.68 -19.83
N VAL A 237 -10.87 -13.22 -19.26
CA VAL A 237 -11.44 -14.53 -19.65
C VAL A 237 -11.91 -14.48 -21.11
N GLY A 238 -11.32 -15.33 -21.97
CA GLY A 238 -11.64 -15.39 -23.40
C GLY A 238 -10.77 -14.53 -24.31
N SER A 239 -9.72 -13.87 -23.78
CA SER A 239 -8.69 -13.23 -24.60
C SER A 239 -7.89 -14.24 -25.44
N ASN A 240 -7.23 -13.82 -26.53
CA ASN A 240 -6.58 -14.73 -27.50
C ASN A 240 -5.36 -15.51 -26.96
N ASN A 241 -4.85 -15.20 -25.76
CA ASN A 241 -3.79 -15.96 -25.11
C ASN A 241 -3.75 -15.61 -23.60
N PRO A 242 -4.80 -15.91 -22.81
CA PRO A 242 -4.81 -15.61 -21.40
C PRO A 242 -3.90 -16.64 -20.73
N PRO A 243 -2.80 -16.25 -20.08
CA PRO A 243 -1.97 -17.24 -19.42
C PRO A 243 -2.81 -17.88 -18.31
N ALA A 244 -2.96 -19.21 -18.33
CA ALA A 244 -3.81 -19.93 -17.38
C ALA A 244 -3.44 -19.63 -15.92
N THR A 245 -2.20 -19.20 -15.71
CA THR A 245 -1.57 -18.89 -14.44
C THR A 245 -1.66 -17.43 -14.02
N ARG A 246 -2.35 -16.58 -14.80
CA ARG A 246 -2.48 -15.17 -14.50
C ARG A 246 -3.83 -14.78 -13.92
N PRO A 247 -3.86 -13.71 -13.10
CA PRO A 247 -5.12 -13.08 -12.73
C PRO A 247 -5.85 -12.58 -13.99
N LEU A 248 -7.14 -12.89 -14.10
CA LEU A 248 -7.96 -12.52 -15.26
C LEU A 248 -9.17 -11.70 -14.82
N VAL A 249 -9.47 -10.66 -15.59
CA VAL A 249 -10.71 -9.90 -15.45
C VAL A 249 -11.87 -10.68 -16.07
N GLN A 250 -13.04 -10.62 -15.44
CA GLN A 250 -14.28 -11.17 -15.98
C GLN A 250 -15.13 -10.01 -16.53
N TYR A 251 -15.47 -10.05 -17.82
CA TYR A 251 -16.28 -9.01 -18.47
C TYR A 251 -17.72 -9.44 -18.75
N ALA A 252 -18.12 -10.66 -18.41
CA ALA A 252 -19.44 -11.20 -18.77
C ALA A 252 -20.59 -10.35 -18.22
N ASP A 253 -20.48 -9.86 -16.98
CA ASP A 253 -21.46 -8.97 -16.35
C ASP A 253 -21.50 -7.59 -17.04
N LEU A 254 -20.34 -7.02 -17.35
CA LEU A 254 -20.25 -5.72 -18.04
C LEU A 254 -20.75 -5.81 -19.50
N VAL A 255 -20.51 -6.93 -20.18
CA VAL A 255 -21.03 -7.20 -21.53
C VAL A 255 -22.55 -7.32 -21.51
N ALA A 256 -23.10 -8.03 -20.53
CA ALA A 256 -24.55 -8.14 -20.35
C ALA A 256 -25.20 -6.76 -20.13
N MET A 257 -24.55 -5.88 -19.35
CA MET A 257 -25.02 -4.51 -19.10
C MET A 257 -25.13 -3.66 -20.37
N ILE A 258 -24.22 -3.84 -21.33
CA ILE A 258 -24.23 -3.10 -22.61
C ILE A 258 -24.90 -3.86 -23.76
N THR A 259 -25.77 -4.82 -23.45
CA THR A 259 -26.55 -5.58 -24.43
C THR A 259 -28.05 -5.32 -24.23
N PRO A 260 -28.73 -4.56 -25.12
CA PRO A 260 -28.23 -3.98 -26.36
C PRO A 260 -27.32 -2.77 -26.14
N ALA A 261 -26.45 -2.49 -27.11
CA ALA A 261 -25.48 -1.40 -27.03
C ALA A 261 -26.12 -0.07 -27.48
N THR A 262 -26.49 0.76 -26.50
CA THR A 262 -27.21 2.02 -26.69
C THR A 262 -26.61 3.10 -25.79
N SER A 263 -26.90 4.37 -26.07
CA SER A 263 -26.45 5.47 -25.20
C SER A 263 -26.88 5.28 -23.74
N THR A 264 -28.08 4.74 -23.50
CA THR A 264 -28.58 4.44 -22.16
C THR A 264 -27.75 3.37 -21.46
N THR A 265 -27.47 2.24 -22.12
CA THR A 265 -26.71 1.14 -21.52
C THR A 265 -25.23 1.48 -21.36
N TYR A 266 -24.67 2.32 -22.24
CA TYR A 266 -23.34 2.91 -22.03
C TYR A 266 -23.30 3.82 -20.80
N GLY A 267 -24.34 4.64 -20.58
CA GLY A 267 -24.48 5.43 -19.37
C GLY A 267 -24.48 4.55 -18.11
N GLN A 268 -25.25 3.47 -18.11
CA GLN A 268 -25.29 2.50 -17.01
C GLN A 268 -23.91 1.86 -16.75
N LEU A 269 -23.17 1.47 -17.79
CA LEU A 269 -21.81 0.94 -17.65
C LEU A 269 -20.86 1.97 -17.03
N ILE A 270 -20.93 3.24 -17.46
CA ILE A 270 -20.07 4.29 -16.90
C ILE A 270 -20.41 4.53 -15.43
N ASP A 271 -21.69 4.51 -15.07
CA ASP A 271 -22.15 4.69 -13.69
C ASP A 271 -21.75 3.49 -12.80
N GLU A 272 -21.76 2.27 -13.35
CA GLU A 272 -21.25 1.08 -12.66
C GLU A 272 -19.75 1.15 -12.42
N LEU A 273 -18.97 1.55 -13.44
CA LEU A 273 -17.52 1.72 -13.30
C LEU A 273 -17.18 2.91 -12.37
N ASN A 274 -18.01 3.96 -12.33
CA ASN A 274 -17.91 5.03 -11.36
C ASN A 274 -18.04 4.47 -9.93
N LEU A 275 -19.02 3.62 -9.67
CA LEU A 275 -19.20 3.00 -8.36
C LEU A 275 -18.02 2.09 -8.00
N ARG A 276 -17.62 1.19 -8.91
CA ARG A 276 -16.57 0.19 -8.67
C ARG A 276 -15.18 0.80 -8.48
N LEU A 277 -14.82 1.80 -9.30
CA LEU A 277 -13.44 2.32 -9.38
C LEU A 277 -13.28 3.69 -8.73
N LEU A 278 -14.31 4.53 -8.73
CA LEU A 278 -14.26 5.93 -8.32
C LEU A 278 -15.21 6.25 -7.15
N TYR A 279 -15.75 5.24 -6.46
CA TYR A 279 -16.60 5.39 -5.28
C TYR A 279 -17.84 6.29 -5.51
N GLY A 280 -18.33 6.35 -6.75
CA GLY A 280 -19.47 7.20 -7.11
C GLY A 280 -19.12 8.67 -7.34
N THR A 281 -17.83 9.06 -7.27
CA THR A 281 -17.37 10.46 -7.32
C THR A 281 -16.85 10.92 -8.69
N MET A 282 -17.11 10.15 -9.75
CA MET A 282 -16.75 10.54 -11.13
C MET A 282 -17.32 11.93 -11.47
N PRO A 283 -16.49 12.89 -11.90
CA PRO A 283 -17.00 14.19 -12.32
C PRO A 283 -17.92 14.08 -13.54
N GLY A 284 -18.95 14.92 -13.58
CA GLY A 284 -19.90 14.97 -14.72
C GLY A 284 -19.23 15.24 -16.07
N SER A 285 -18.12 16.00 -16.08
CA SER A 285 -17.30 16.23 -17.28
C SER A 285 -16.68 14.93 -17.80
N MET A 286 -16.02 14.16 -16.92
CA MET A 286 -15.45 12.85 -17.26
C MET A 286 -16.53 11.89 -17.75
N ARG A 287 -17.67 11.81 -17.05
CA ARG A 287 -18.81 10.98 -17.46
C ARG A 287 -19.28 11.33 -18.88
N THR A 288 -19.43 12.62 -19.17
CA THR A 288 -19.85 13.12 -20.49
C THR A 288 -18.84 12.77 -21.58
N THR A 289 -17.54 12.93 -21.30
CA THR A 289 -16.47 12.56 -22.24
C THR A 289 -16.48 11.07 -22.55
N LEU A 290 -16.61 10.20 -21.53
CA LEU A 290 -16.67 8.75 -21.72
C LEU A 290 -17.90 8.32 -22.52
N LEU A 291 -19.07 8.91 -22.24
CA LEU A 291 -20.30 8.61 -22.97
C LEU A 291 -20.21 9.05 -24.44
N THR A 292 -19.66 10.23 -24.69
CA THR A 292 -19.41 10.74 -26.04
C THR A 292 -18.44 9.84 -26.80
N MET A 293 -17.37 9.38 -26.15
CA MET A 293 -16.40 8.45 -26.73
C MET A 293 -17.07 7.16 -27.22
N LEU A 294 -18.02 6.59 -26.46
CA LEU A 294 -18.71 5.36 -26.86
C LEU A 294 -19.75 5.59 -27.96
N ASN A 295 -20.51 6.70 -27.88
CA ASN A 295 -21.53 7.03 -28.87
C ASN A 295 -20.94 7.40 -30.25
N ASN A 296 -19.69 7.87 -30.29
CA ASN A 296 -18.99 8.19 -31.54
C ASN A 296 -18.39 6.97 -32.27
N GLN A 297 -18.68 5.76 -31.81
CA GLN A 297 -18.19 4.52 -32.41
C GLN A 297 -19.35 3.71 -33.01
N SER A 298 -19.06 2.87 -34.00
CA SER A 298 -20.06 1.97 -34.56
C SER A 298 -20.63 1.03 -33.48
N THR A 299 -21.93 0.74 -33.57
CA THR A 299 -22.60 -0.16 -32.63
C THR A 299 -21.95 -1.55 -32.68
N PRO A 300 -21.49 -2.10 -31.54
CA PRO A 300 -20.86 -3.41 -31.50
C PRO A 300 -21.89 -4.51 -31.81
N THR A 301 -21.53 -5.41 -32.72
CA THR A 301 -22.38 -6.55 -33.11
C THR A 301 -21.99 -7.84 -32.38
N THR A 302 -20.72 -7.95 -31.95
CA THR A 302 -20.17 -9.12 -31.25
C THR A 302 -19.75 -8.79 -29.81
N ASP A 303 -19.65 -9.80 -28.96
CA ASP A 303 -19.16 -9.63 -27.59
C ASP A 303 -17.70 -9.21 -27.54
N ALA A 304 -16.89 -9.62 -28.52
CA ALA A 304 -15.52 -9.13 -28.67
C ALA A 304 -15.49 -7.60 -28.83
N ASN A 305 -16.40 -7.03 -29.66
CA ASN A 305 -16.48 -5.58 -29.81
C ASN A 305 -17.02 -4.88 -28.56
N ARG A 306 -17.95 -5.52 -27.81
CA ARG A 306 -18.44 -5.01 -26.53
C ARG A 306 -17.32 -4.96 -25.49
N ILE A 307 -16.51 -6.02 -25.40
CA ILE A 307 -15.32 -6.10 -24.55
C ILE A 307 -14.33 -4.98 -24.92
N ASP A 308 -14.12 -4.70 -26.20
CA ASP A 308 -13.25 -3.59 -26.60
C ASP A 308 -13.74 -2.23 -26.10
N ARG A 309 -15.06 -1.97 -26.09
CA ARG A 309 -15.62 -0.74 -25.49
C ARG A 309 -15.36 -0.67 -24.00
N ILE A 310 -15.58 -1.77 -23.27
CA ILE A 310 -15.30 -1.88 -21.83
C ILE A 310 -13.81 -1.61 -21.55
N ARG A 311 -12.91 -2.22 -22.32
CA ARG A 311 -11.46 -2.04 -22.21
C ARG A 311 -11.04 -0.59 -22.44
N GLN A 312 -11.65 0.11 -23.39
CA GLN A 312 -11.38 1.53 -23.63
C GLN A 312 -11.78 2.39 -22.41
N LEU A 313 -12.97 2.18 -21.85
CA LEU A 313 -13.41 2.87 -20.63
C LEU A 313 -12.45 2.63 -19.47
N LEU A 314 -12.13 1.35 -19.21
CA LEU A 314 -11.23 0.96 -18.12
C LEU A 314 -9.86 1.61 -18.27
N ARG A 315 -9.29 1.63 -19.47
CA ARG A 315 -7.99 2.27 -19.71
C ARG A 315 -8.01 3.76 -19.36
N VAL A 316 -9.06 4.49 -19.77
CA VAL A 316 -9.18 5.93 -19.47
C VAL A 316 -9.38 6.15 -17.96
N ILE A 317 -10.27 5.37 -17.33
CA ILE A 317 -10.58 5.52 -15.91
C ILE A 317 -9.35 5.17 -15.06
N LEU A 318 -8.75 3.99 -15.26
CA LEU A 318 -7.61 3.51 -14.47
C LEU A 318 -6.39 4.42 -14.57
N PHE A 319 -6.23 5.16 -15.66
CA PHE A 319 -5.09 6.07 -15.86
C PHE A 319 -5.38 7.51 -15.43
N SER A 320 -6.64 7.84 -15.19
CA SER A 320 -7.04 9.19 -14.78
C SER A 320 -6.52 9.55 -13.38
N PRO A 321 -6.34 10.85 -13.10
CA PRO A 321 -6.09 11.34 -11.74
C PRO A 321 -7.21 10.96 -10.75
N HIS A 322 -8.45 10.81 -11.22
CA HIS A 322 -9.59 10.40 -10.40
C HIS A 322 -9.43 8.99 -9.83
N PHE A 323 -8.81 8.07 -10.57
CA PHE A 323 -8.43 6.75 -10.04
C PHE A 323 -7.06 6.74 -9.38
N ALA A 324 -6.17 7.66 -9.72
CA ALA A 324 -4.87 7.76 -9.05
C ALA A 324 -5.01 8.24 -7.59
N VAL A 325 -5.86 9.23 -7.36
CA VAL A 325 -6.08 9.82 -6.03
C VAL A 325 -7.20 9.07 -5.30
N GLN A 326 -6.92 8.65 -4.08
CA GLN A 326 -7.94 8.18 -3.14
C GLN A 326 -8.38 9.35 -2.26
N LYS A 327 -9.69 9.46 -2.04
CA LYS A 327 -10.32 10.46 -1.21
C LYS A 327 -11.35 9.77 -0.33
#